data_AF-A0A8T1RVR5-F1
#
_entry.id   AF-A0A8T1RVR5-F1
#
_cell.length_a   1.000
_cell.length_b   1.000
_cell.length_c   1.000
_cell.angle_alpha   90.00
_cell.angle_beta   90.00
_cell.angle_gamma   90.00
#
_symmetry.space_group_name_H-M   'P 1'
#
loop_
_entity.id
_entity.type
_entity.pdbx_description
1 polymer ?
#
loop_
_entity_poly.entity_id
_entity_poly.type
_entity_poly.pdbx_seq_one_letter_code
_entity_poly.pdbx_strand_id
1 'polypeptide(L)'
;MDGPGGRAPGGVRVARRHAAWSQPFWVPAKGGKVAVLLVDTEGSMDIERNKETSIKLSALSMLLSSYQILNISSEVKDPDLEYLEMFLNVAEVVGEAYGLEPIQHLDLLVRDWSSSLVLGAEGGEQHLRHVRQMLEATTPCKHPKTLEALSRSSSHCYLLPFPGKRIMTGNQGTLRDMDEDFRDSLRDYVTALVSSASQHIRMDRHEELLTGMQLAAKIKNLSDVMKKHRSGFSSPCQMAITFHNQRVLDSARRDHAVFLREK
;
A
#
# COMPACT_ATOMS: atom_id res chain seq x y z
N MET A 1 -32.91 -28.71 -24.51
CA MET A 1 -32.62 -29.46 -23.27
C MET A 1 -31.46 -28.76 -22.60
N ASP A 2 -31.79 -27.76 -21.78
CA ASP A 2 -30.84 -26.93 -21.07
C ASP A 2 -30.50 -27.57 -19.72
N GLY A 3 -29.22 -27.78 -19.47
CA GLY A 3 -28.69 -28.20 -18.17
C GLY A 3 -28.46 -26.99 -17.27
N PRO A 4 -28.67 -27.09 -15.95
CA PRO A 4 -28.91 -25.93 -15.10
C PRO A 4 -27.61 -25.26 -14.64
N GLY A 5 -27.56 -23.94 -14.81
CA GLY A 5 -26.55 -23.07 -14.23
C GLY A 5 -26.69 -22.96 -12.72
N GLY A 6 -25.65 -23.36 -12.00
CA GLY A 6 -25.49 -23.06 -10.58
C GLY A 6 -25.03 -21.62 -10.38
N ARG A 7 -25.96 -20.70 -10.12
CA ARG A 7 -25.64 -19.38 -9.54
C ARG A 7 -25.34 -19.56 -8.05
N ALA A 8 -24.11 -19.24 -7.64
CA ALA A 8 -23.81 -18.98 -6.24
C ALA A 8 -24.63 -17.78 -5.73
N PRO A 9 -25.20 -17.84 -4.51
CA PRO A 9 -26.00 -16.75 -3.97
C PRO A 9 -25.11 -15.56 -3.61
N GLY A 10 -25.59 -14.38 -3.96
CA GLY A 10 -24.87 -13.12 -3.91
C GLY A 10 -24.38 -12.77 -2.50
N GLY A 11 -23.07 -12.56 -2.40
CA GLY A 11 -22.47 -11.79 -1.32
C GLY A 11 -23.01 -10.36 -1.38
N VAL A 12 -23.55 -9.91 -0.25
CA VAL A 12 -23.93 -8.52 0.00
C VAL A 12 -22.73 -7.64 -0.34
N ARG A 13 -22.90 -6.71 -1.28
CA ARG A 13 -21.89 -5.71 -1.61
C ARG A 13 -21.72 -4.79 -0.40
N VAL A 14 -20.68 -5.03 0.39
CA VAL A 14 -20.17 -4.04 1.36
C VAL A 14 -19.44 -2.95 0.56
N ALA A 15 -19.54 -1.71 1.02
CA ALA A 15 -19.32 -0.50 0.23
C ALA A 15 -17.95 -0.44 -0.45
N ARG A 16 -17.95 -0.30 -1.78
CA ARG A 16 -16.76 -0.13 -2.62
C ARG A 16 -16.13 1.25 -2.39
N ARG A 17 -14.94 1.33 -1.77
CA ARG A 17 -13.85 2.34 -1.89
C ARG A 17 -12.93 2.26 -0.67
N HIS A 18 -11.73 2.87 -0.76
CA HIS A 18 -10.80 3.04 0.36
C HIS A 18 -11.54 3.50 1.61
N ALA A 19 -11.49 2.70 2.66
CA ALA A 19 -12.19 2.95 3.91
C ALA A 19 -11.15 3.36 4.95
N ALA A 20 -11.10 4.65 5.27
CA ALA A 20 -10.38 5.10 6.45
C ALA A 20 -11.27 4.88 7.68
N TRP A 21 -10.69 4.41 8.79
CA TRP A 21 -11.38 4.40 10.06
C TRP A 21 -11.78 5.84 10.43
N SER A 22 -13.03 6.03 10.83
CA SER A 22 -13.63 7.37 10.91
C SER A 22 -13.00 8.31 11.95
N GLN A 23 -12.30 7.75 12.95
CA GLN A 23 -11.64 8.50 14.00
C GLN A 23 -10.18 8.07 14.14
N PRO A 24 -9.23 9.01 14.28
CA PRO A 24 -7.85 8.66 14.53
C PRO A 24 -7.67 8.08 15.94
N PHE A 25 -6.71 7.18 16.10
CA PHE A 25 -6.22 6.76 17.40
C PHE A 25 -5.09 7.69 17.85
N TRP A 26 -5.15 8.17 19.08
CA TRP A 26 -4.10 9.02 19.64
C TRP A 26 -3.10 8.18 20.42
N VAL A 27 -1.86 8.12 19.94
CA VAL A 27 -0.79 7.32 20.55
C VAL A 27 0.27 8.24 21.16
N PRO A 28 0.72 7.99 22.41
CA PRO A 28 1.84 8.73 23.00
C PRO A 28 3.13 8.57 22.19
N ALA A 29 3.90 9.64 22.05
CA ALA A 29 5.20 9.67 21.40
C ALA A 29 6.18 10.57 22.18
N LYS A 30 7.49 10.44 21.92
CA LYS A 30 8.55 11.21 22.63
C LYS A 30 8.35 12.73 22.60
N GLY A 31 7.63 13.27 21.61
CA GLY A 31 7.37 14.70 21.44
C GLY A 31 5.91 15.12 21.57
N GLY A 32 5.01 14.27 22.08
CA GLY A 32 3.59 14.59 22.23
C GLY A 32 2.67 13.42 21.88
N LYS A 33 1.61 13.70 21.11
CA LYS A 33 0.67 12.69 20.61
C LYS A 33 0.74 12.61 19.09
N VAL A 34 0.73 11.39 18.57
CA VAL A 34 0.62 11.11 17.13
C VAL A 34 -0.79 10.61 16.85
N ALA A 35 -1.39 11.10 15.77
CA ALA A 35 -2.64 10.57 15.24
C ALA A 35 -2.35 9.40 14.30
N VAL A 36 -2.87 8.23 14.63
CA VAL A 36 -2.79 7.02 13.79
C VAL A 36 -4.11 6.87 13.03
N LEU A 37 -4.00 6.85 11.70
CA LEU A 37 -5.11 6.62 10.77
C LEU A 37 -4.95 5.24 10.17
N LEU A 38 -6.01 4.42 10.27
CA LEU A 38 -6.08 3.14 9.58
C LEU A 38 -6.80 3.34 8.26
N VAL A 39 -6.17 2.95 7.15
CA VAL A 39 -6.74 3.06 5.82
C VAL A 39 -6.76 1.67 5.21
N ASP A 40 -7.97 1.17 4.97
CA ASP A 40 -8.17 -0.03 4.17
C ASP A 40 -8.24 0.36 2.70
N THR A 41 -7.47 -0.35 1.88
CA THR A 41 -7.40 -0.17 0.43
C THR A 41 -8.09 -1.32 -0.30
N GLU A 42 -9.24 -1.80 0.21
CA GLU A 42 -10.02 -2.87 -0.41
C GLU A 42 -10.15 -2.67 -1.94
N GLY A 43 -9.77 -3.71 -2.70
CA GLY A 43 -9.81 -3.72 -4.15
C GLY A 43 -8.65 -3.02 -4.87
N SER A 44 -7.64 -2.49 -4.16
CA SER A 44 -6.44 -1.91 -4.78
C SER A 44 -5.56 -2.95 -5.50
N MET A 45 -5.65 -4.22 -5.09
CA MET A 45 -4.92 -5.34 -5.69
C MET A 45 -5.78 -6.20 -6.63
N ASP A 46 -7.03 -5.82 -6.89
CA ASP A 46 -7.90 -6.48 -7.90
C ASP A 46 -7.61 -5.93 -9.31
N ILE A 47 -6.35 -6.08 -9.70
CA ILE A 47 -5.73 -5.38 -10.83
C ILE A 47 -6.32 -5.84 -12.17
N GLU A 48 -6.79 -7.09 -12.24
CA GLU A 48 -7.43 -7.64 -13.45
C GLU A 48 -8.78 -6.99 -13.74
N ARG A 49 -9.52 -6.53 -12.73
CA ARG A 49 -10.82 -5.88 -12.94
C ARG A 49 -10.70 -4.42 -13.39
N ASN A 50 -9.72 -3.68 -12.86
CA ASN A 50 -9.48 -2.30 -13.26
C ASN A 50 -8.03 -1.87 -12.97
N LYS A 51 -7.14 -2.20 -13.90
CA LYS A 51 -5.68 -1.95 -13.79
C LYS A 51 -5.36 -0.49 -13.52
N GLU A 52 -5.95 0.45 -14.27
CA GLU A 52 -5.70 1.89 -14.10
C GLU A 52 -6.09 2.38 -12.71
N THR A 53 -7.28 2.01 -12.22
CA THR A 53 -7.75 2.43 -10.90
C THR A 53 -6.91 1.80 -9.79
N SER A 54 -6.56 0.54 -9.93
CA SER A 54 -5.72 -0.19 -8.98
C SER A 54 -4.35 0.47 -8.82
N ILE A 55 -3.68 0.79 -9.93
CA ILE A 55 -2.39 1.50 -9.92
C ILE A 55 -2.50 2.87 -9.24
N LYS A 56 -3.50 3.67 -9.59
CA LYS A 56 -3.71 4.98 -8.96
C LYS A 56 -3.88 4.85 -7.46
N LEU A 57 -4.76 3.95 -7.03
CA LEU A 57 -5.09 3.74 -5.62
C LEU A 57 -3.87 3.22 -4.83
N SER A 58 -3.14 2.24 -5.37
CA SER A 58 -1.92 1.72 -4.74
C SER A 58 -0.81 2.77 -4.66
N ALA A 59 -0.57 3.55 -5.71
CA ALA A 59 0.44 4.60 -5.69
C ALA A 59 0.10 5.70 -4.67
N LEU A 60 -1.18 6.10 -4.56
CA LEU A 60 -1.61 7.02 -3.50
C LEU A 60 -1.42 6.42 -2.10
N SER A 61 -1.77 5.15 -1.90
CA SER A 61 -1.58 4.49 -0.63
C SER A 61 -0.11 4.55 -0.22
N MET A 62 0.80 4.24 -1.14
CA MET A 62 2.25 4.30 -0.92
C MET A 62 2.76 5.72 -0.64
N LEU A 63 2.16 6.74 -1.25
CA LEU A 63 2.52 8.14 -1.04
C LEU A 63 1.96 8.74 0.25
N LEU A 64 0.83 8.25 0.73
CA LEU A 64 0.13 8.84 1.86
C LEU A 64 0.39 8.09 3.17
N SER A 65 0.75 6.81 3.08
CA SER A 65 1.04 5.98 4.23
C SER A 65 2.48 6.21 4.71
N SER A 66 2.66 6.28 6.01
CA SER A 66 3.98 6.14 6.65
C SER A 66 4.37 4.67 6.83
N TYR A 67 3.37 3.79 6.94
CA TYR A 67 3.53 2.35 7.07
C TYR A 67 2.62 1.67 6.06
N GLN A 68 3.20 1.00 5.06
CA GLN A 68 2.44 0.27 4.05
C GLN A 68 2.52 -1.23 4.35
N ILE A 69 1.36 -1.88 4.44
CA ILE A 69 1.27 -3.34 4.49
C ILE A 69 0.80 -3.80 3.12
N LEU A 70 1.60 -4.62 2.44
CA LEU A 70 1.22 -5.31 1.21
C LEU A 70 0.81 -6.73 1.56
N ASN A 71 -0.49 -7.00 1.49
CA ASN A 71 -1.06 -8.31 1.81
C ASN A 71 -0.98 -9.23 0.58
N ILE A 72 -0.18 -10.29 0.69
CA ILE A 72 0.13 -11.24 -0.40
C ILE A 72 -0.41 -12.62 -0.02
N SER A 73 -0.94 -13.37 -0.99
CA SER A 73 -1.47 -14.71 -0.76
C SER A 73 -0.41 -15.78 -1.03
N SER A 74 -0.22 -16.69 -0.08
CA SER A 74 0.63 -17.88 -0.13
C SER A 74 2.13 -17.62 -0.24
N GLU A 75 2.61 -17.02 -1.32
CA GLU A 75 4.03 -16.71 -1.54
C GLU A 75 4.16 -15.49 -2.47
N VAL A 76 5.29 -14.80 -2.42
CA VAL A 76 5.59 -13.69 -3.33
C VAL A 76 5.93 -14.24 -4.72
N LYS A 77 5.17 -13.87 -5.74
CA LYS A 77 5.37 -14.31 -7.13
C LYS A 77 5.77 -13.15 -8.04
N ASP A 78 6.27 -13.47 -9.21
CA ASP A 78 6.67 -12.47 -10.21
C ASP A 78 5.55 -11.45 -10.56
N PRO A 79 4.26 -11.83 -10.68
CA PRO A 79 3.19 -10.84 -10.83
C PRO A 79 3.08 -9.86 -9.65
N ASP A 80 3.26 -10.32 -8.41
CA ASP A 80 3.23 -9.43 -7.23
C ASP A 80 4.38 -8.41 -7.29
N LEU A 81 5.55 -8.86 -7.74
CA LEU A 81 6.74 -8.02 -7.93
C LEU A 81 6.56 -7.02 -9.08
N GLU A 82 5.93 -7.45 -10.19
CA GLU A 82 5.58 -6.58 -11.32
C GLU A 82 4.59 -5.49 -10.91
N TYR A 83 3.59 -5.84 -10.09
CA TYR A 83 2.62 -4.86 -9.60
C TYR A 83 3.26 -3.86 -8.63
N LEU A 84 4.08 -4.35 -7.69
CA LEU A 84 4.83 -3.49 -6.78
C LEU A 84 5.75 -2.54 -7.55
N GLU A 85 6.44 -3.03 -8.58
CA GLU A 85 7.30 -2.24 -9.47
C GLU A 85 6.50 -1.12 -10.13
N MET A 86 5.34 -1.45 -10.70
CA MET A 86 4.47 -0.47 -11.34
C MET A 86 3.96 0.59 -10.36
N PHE A 87 3.57 0.20 -9.15
CA PHE A 87 3.07 1.13 -8.15
C PHE A 87 4.17 2.07 -7.65
N LEU A 88 5.37 1.53 -7.39
CA LEU A 88 6.55 2.30 -6.99
C LEU A 88 6.92 3.33 -8.06
N ASN A 89 6.98 2.93 -9.33
CA ASN A 89 7.28 3.85 -10.44
C ASN A 89 6.29 5.02 -10.51
N VAL A 90 4.99 4.76 -10.38
CA VAL A 90 3.98 5.84 -10.37
C VAL A 90 4.11 6.68 -9.11
N ALA A 91 4.27 6.04 -7.96
CA ALA A 91 4.39 6.72 -6.68
C ALA A 91 5.61 7.64 -6.69
N GLU A 92 6.77 7.23 -7.19
CA GLU A 92 7.99 8.04 -7.24
C GLU A 92 7.81 9.30 -8.06
N VAL A 93 7.31 9.19 -9.30
CA VAL A 93 7.14 10.36 -10.17
C VAL A 93 6.09 11.31 -9.62
N VAL A 94 4.97 10.78 -9.11
CA VAL A 94 3.96 11.60 -8.46
C VAL A 94 4.54 12.21 -7.17
N GLY A 95 5.28 11.44 -6.39
CA GLY A 95 5.89 11.85 -5.15
C GLY A 95 6.85 13.03 -5.31
N GLU A 96 7.74 12.95 -6.30
CA GLU A 96 8.63 14.05 -6.69
C GLU A 96 7.82 15.32 -7.01
N ALA A 97 6.76 15.14 -7.79
CA ALA A 97 5.81 16.20 -8.13
C ALA A 97 4.89 16.62 -6.98
N TYR A 98 4.89 16.03 -5.78
CA TYR A 98 4.04 16.51 -4.67
C TYR A 98 4.81 16.68 -3.35
N GLY A 99 6.14 16.54 -3.41
CA GLY A 99 7.00 16.67 -2.25
C GLY A 99 6.78 15.53 -1.26
N LEU A 100 6.73 14.30 -1.75
CA LEU A 100 6.46 13.10 -0.97
C LEU A 100 7.38 11.98 -1.45
N GLU A 101 8.10 11.33 -0.54
CA GLU A 101 8.78 10.08 -0.84
C GLU A 101 7.79 8.91 -0.77
N PRO A 102 7.77 8.00 -1.76
CA PRO A 102 7.01 6.76 -1.67
C PRO A 102 7.57 5.88 -0.54
N ILE A 103 6.67 5.32 0.27
CA ILE A 103 6.98 4.25 1.23
C ILE A 103 8.11 4.62 2.21
N GLN A 104 7.74 5.00 3.43
CA GLN A 104 8.72 5.12 4.52
C GLN A 104 9.04 3.75 5.14
N HIS A 105 8.02 2.90 5.27
CA HIS A 105 8.10 1.56 5.82
C HIS A 105 7.18 0.61 5.03
N LEU A 106 7.65 -0.60 4.75
CA LEU A 106 6.93 -1.60 3.97
C LEU A 106 6.98 -2.96 4.65
N ASP A 107 5.80 -3.51 4.93
CA ASP A 107 5.66 -4.92 5.28
C ASP A 107 5.10 -5.70 4.10
N LEU A 108 5.77 -6.78 3.73
CA LEU A 108 5.15 -7.87 2.99
C LEU A 108 4.47 -8.82 3.98
N LEU A 109 3.14 -8.79 4.06
CA LEU A 109 2.37 -9.71 4.89
C LEU A 109 1.91 -10.89 4.02
N VAL A 110 2.63 -12.00 4.09
CA VAL A 110 2.32 -13.20 3.30
C VAL A 110 1.37 -14.08 4.09
N ARG A 111 0.16 -14.27 3.56
CA ARG A 111 -0.94 -15.05 4.14
C ARG A 111 -0.87 -16.51 3.70
N ASP A 112 -1.49 -17.40 4.47
CA ASP A 112 -1.65 -18.81 4.10
C ASP A 112 -0.32 -19.49 3.76
N TRP A 113 0.76 -19.08 4.46
CA TRP A 113 2.09 -19.63 4.25
C TRP A 113 2.11 -21.11 4.66
N SER A 114 2.65 -21.95 3.78
CA SER A 114 2.72 -23.40 4.00
C SER A 114 4.04 -24.04 3.60
N SER A 115 5.01 -23.25 3.10
CA SER A 115 6.25 -23.78 2.51
C SER A 115 7.35 -24.10 3.53
N SER A 116 7.20 -23.64 4.79
CA SER A 116 8.14 -23.90 5.90
C SER A 116 7.41 -23.82 7.24
N LEU A 117 7.98 -24.47 8.26
CA LEU A 117 7.51 -24.38 9.66
C LEU A 117 7.94 -23.10 10.36
N VAL A 118 8.95 -22.38 9.83
CA VAL A 118 9.40 -21.10 10.40
C VAL A 118 8.43 -20.01 9.95
N LEU A 119 7.61 -19.54 10.90
CA LEU A 119 6.58 -18.51 10.69
C LEU A 119 7.04 -17.14 11.19
N GLY A 120 6.16 -16.15 11.07
CA GLY A 120 6.33 -14.83 11.66
C GLY A 120 7.47 -14.02 11.05
N ALA A 121 8.08 -13.15 11.85
CA ALA A 121 9.14 -12.25 11.41
C ALA A 121 10.43 -12.99 11.03
N GLU A 122 10.77 -14.08 11.73
CA GLU A 122 11.97 -14.86 11.43
C GLU A 122 11.86 -15.55 10.07
N GLY A 123 10.74 -16.24 9.81
CA GLY A 123 10.48 -16.85 8.52
C GLY A 123 10.35 -15.81 7.41
N GLY A 124 9.73 -14.67 7.73
CA GLY A 124 9.57 -13.56 6.79
C GLY A 124 10.90 -12.97 6.34
N GLU A 125 11.84 -12.74 7.25
CA GLU A 125 13.18 -12.27 6.91
C GLU A 125 13.94 -13.26 6.02
N GLN A 126 13.79 -14.57 6.27
CA GLN A 126 14.35 -15.60 5.38
C GLN A 126 13.71 -15.55 3.99
N HIS A 127 12.39 -15.41 3.91
CA HIS A 127 11.66 -15.32 2.64
C HIS A 127 12.02 -14.05 1.87
N LEU A 128 12.12 -12.90 2.55
CA LEU A 128 12.49 -11.62 1.94
C LEU A 128 13.90 -11.68 1.33
N ARG A 129 14.85 -12.31 2.03
CA ARG A 129 16.19 -12.58 1.47
C ARG A 129 16.13 -13.42 0.20
N HIS A 130 15.29 -14.45 0.17
CA HIS A 130 15.08 -15.25 -1.04
C HIS A 130 14.48 -14.44 -2.18
N VAL A 131 13.47 -13.60 -1.91
CA VAL A 131 12.86 -12.71 -2.92
C VAL A 131 13.89 -11.72 -3.49
N ARG A 132 14.75 -11.13 -2.65
CA ARG A 132 15.86 -10.26 -3.10
C ARG A 132 16.81 -11.01 -4.03
N GLN A 133 17.23 -12.23 -3.67
CA GLN A 133 18.10 -13.06 -4.52
C GLN A 133 17.44 -13.40 -5.87
N MET A 134 16.13 -13.70 -5.87
CA MET A 134 15.38 -13.94 -7.09
C MET A 134 15.36 -12.72 -8.02
N LEU A 135 15.19 -11.52 -7.47
CA LEU A 135 15.23 -10.26 -8.21
C LEU A 135 16.64 -9.99 -8.79
N GLU A 136 17.69 -10.25 -8.00
CA GLU A 136 19.09 -10.05 -8.39
C GLU A 136 19.60 -11.07 -9.42
N ALA A 137 18.95 -12.24 -9.53
CA ALA A 137 19.38 -13.31 -10.42
C ALA A 137 19.23 -12.97 -11.92
N THR A 138 18.44 -11.96 -12.27
CA THR A 138 18.24 -11.52 -13.67
C THR A 138 19.07 -10.27 -13.94
N THR A 139 19.84 -10.24 -15.03
CA THR A 139 20.64 -9.07 -15.44
C THR A 139 20.28 -8.66 -16.88
N PRO A 140 19.71 -7.46 -17.10
CA PRO A 140 19.32 -6.48 -16.09
C PRO A 140 18.14 -6.98 -15.23
N CYS A 141 18.05 -6.49 -13.98
CA CYS A 141 16.95 -6.83 -13.07
C CYS A 141 15.61 -6.45 -13.70
N LYS A 142 14.65 -7.38 -13.68
CA LYS A 142 13.31 -7.16 -14.25
C LYS A 142 12.51 -6.10 -13.49
N HIS A 143 12.68 -6.04 -12.16
CA HIS A 143 11.94 -5.15 -11.25
C HIS A 143 12.89 -4.35 -10.34
N PRO A 144 13.63 -3.38 -10.92
CA PRO A 144 14.69 -2.68 -10.20
C PRO A 144 14.18 -1.81 -9.04
N LYS A 145 13.00 -1.18 -9.16
CA LYS A 145 12.42 -0.36 -8.08
C LYS A 145 11.91 -1.23 -6.94
N THR A 146 11.32 -2.37 -7.25
CA THR A 146 10.96 -3.37 -6.24
C THR A 146 12.19 -3.86 -5.49
N LEU A 147 13.28 -4.18 -6.18
CA LEU A 147 14.53 -4.57 -5.53
C LEU A 147 15.08 -3.46 -4.62
N GLU A 148 15.09 -2.21 -5.08
CA GLU A 148 15.51 -1.05 -4.30
C GLU A 148 14.66 -0.91 -3.03
N ALA A 149 13.33 -0.90 -3.16
CA ALA A 149 12.41 -0.77 -2.04
C ALA A 149 12.56 -1.91 -1.04
N LEU A 150 12.61 -3.16 -1.51
CA LEU A 150 12.74 -4.33 -0.66
C LEU A 150 14.11 -4.44 0.00
N SER A 151 15.16 -3.79 -0.52
CA SER A 151 16.51 -3.80 0.07
C SER A 151 16.70 -2.80 1.21
N ARG A 152 15.73 -1.91 1.45
CA ARG A 152 15.76 -0.94 2.56
C ARG A 152 15.64 -1.65 3.90
N SER A 153 16.28 -1.11 4.93
CA SER A 153 16.16 -1.60 6.32
C SER A 153 14.76 -1.40 6.91
N SER A 154 13.94 -0.54 6.30
CA SER A 154 12.53 -0.31 6.65
C SER A 154 11.55 -1.20 5.89
N SER A 155 12.05 -2.21 5.18
CA SER A 155 11.25 -3.22 4.49
C SER A 155 11.36 -4.56 5.21
N HIS A 156 10.24 -5.09 5.67
CA HIS A 156 10.14 -6.37 6.36
C HIS A 156 9.16 -7.30 5.66
N CYS A 157 9.17 -8.55 6.10
CA CYS A 157 8.21 -9.56 5.69
C CYS A 157 7.76 -10.33 6.92
N TYR A 158 6.49 -10.71 6.95
CA TYR A 158 5.91 -11.52 8.01
C TYR A 158 5.07 -12.63 7.39
N LEU A 159 5.29 -13.87 7.84
CA LEU A 159 4.57 -15.04 7.35
C LEU A 159 3.46 -15.42 8.31
N LEU A 160 2.22 -15.29 7.85
CA LEU A 160 1.04 -15.80 8.55
C LEU A 160 0.67 -17.18 8.00
N PRO A 161 0.42 -18.18 8.88
CA PRO A 161 -0.05 -19.48 8.43
C PRO A 161 -1.49 -19.39 7.92
N PHE A 162 -2.00 -20.51 7.42
CA PHE A 162 -3.41 -20.64 7.06
C PHE A 162 -4.31 -20.46 8.30
N PRO A 163 -5.42 -19.68 8.23
CA PRO A 163 -6.20 -19.33 9.42
C PRO A 163 -7.10 -20.45 9.94
N GLY A 164 -7.27 -21.54 9.19
CA GLY A 164 -8.10 -22.68 9.56
C GLY A 164 -9.41 -22.75 8.76
N LYS A 165 -9.91 -23.97 8.57
CA LYS A 165 -11.09 -24.20 7.71
C LYS A 165 -12.39 -23.62 8.30
N ARG A 166 -12.49 -23.56 9.64
CA ARG A 166 -13.73 -23.12 10.33
C ARG A 166 -13.99 -21.64 10.12
N ILE A 167 -12.95 -20.80 10.26
CA ILE A 167 -13.06 -19.36 10.02
C ILE A 167 -13.33 -19.03 8.55
N MET A 168 -12.83 -19.84 7.60
CA MET A 168 -13.10 -19.65 6.17
C MET A 168 -14.53 -19.97 5.75
N THR A 169 -15.17 -20.94 6.40
CA THR A 169 -16.54 -21.36 6.07
C THR A 169 -17.59 -20.68 6.95
N GLY A 170 -17.16 -20.00 8.01
CA GLY A 170 -18.01 -19.21 8.88
C GLY A 170 -18.49 -17.91 8.25
N ASN A 171 -19.62 -17.39 8.76
CA ASN A 171 -20.15 -16.07 8.41
C ASN A 171 -19.77 -14.98 9.43
N GLN A 172 -18.98 -15.33 10.45
CA GLN A 172 -18.53 -14.45 11.53
C GLN A 172 -17.03 -14.62 11.74
N GLY A 173 -16.31 -13.51 11.94
CA GLY A 173 -14.88 -13.50 12.20
C GLY A 173 -14.55 -13.79 13.67
N THR A 174 -14.83 -15.00 14.18
CA THR A 174 -14.58 -15.30 15.60
C THR A 174 -13.18 -15.88 15.85
N LEU A 175 -12.53 -15.45 16.93
CA LEU A 175 -11.21 -15.96 17.31
C LEU A 175 -11.19 -17.46 17.62
N ARG A 176 -12.34 -18.04 18.00
CA ARG A 176 -12.43 -19.47 18.35
C ARG A 176 -12.39 -20.39 17.13
N ASP A 177 -12.70 -19.86 15.95
CA ASP A 177 -12.74 -20.60 14.69
C ASP A 177 -11.41 -20.55 13.93
N MET A 178 -10.42 -19.82 14.47
CA MET A 178 -9.07 -19.73 13.93
C MET A 178 -8.18 -20.81 14.54
N ASP A 179 -7.27 -21.36 13.74
CA ASP A 179 -6.23 -22.29 14.21
C ASP A 179 -5.28 -21.55 15.17
N GLU A 180 -4.69 -22.30 16.11
CA GLU A 180 -3.94 -21.72 17.25
C GLU A 180 -2.67 -20.98 16.81
N ASP A 181 -1.91 -21.58 15.91
CA ASP A 181 -0.70 -21.00 15.31
C ASP A 181 -0.99 -19.70 14.54
N PHE A 182 -2.12 -19.63 13.83
CA PHE A 182 -2.59 -18.41 13.19
C PHE A 182 -2.92 -17.33 14.20
N ARG A 183 -3.64 -17.66 15.27
CA ARG A 183 -3.99 -16.68 16.31
C ARG A 183 -2.76 -16.12 17.00
N ASP A 184 -1.79 -16.97 17.28
CA ASP A 184 -0.54 -16.57 17.92
C ASP A 184 0.30 -15.68 17.00
N SER A 185 0.45 -16.06 15.73
CA SER A 185 1.16 -15.24 14.73
C SER A 185 0.44 -13.90 14.47
N LEU A 186 -0.90 -13.90 14.39
CA LEU A 186 -1.67 -12.68 14.21
C LEU A 186 -1.53 -11.75 15.42
N ARG A 187 -1.58 -12.30 16.64
CA ARG A 187 -1.38 -11.53 17.87
C ARG A 187 0.03 -10.92 17.90
N ASP A 188 1.05 -11.71 17.58
CA ASP A 188 2.43 -11.26 17.53
C ASP A 188 2.60 -10.10 16.52
N TYR A 189 2.17 -10.30 15.27
CA TYR A 189 2.25 -9.27 14.23
C TYR A 189 1.54 -7.97 14.62
N VAL A 190 0.27 -8.07 15.05
CA VAL A 190 -0.51 -6.89 15.43
C VAL A 190 0.10 -6.20 16.64
N THR A 191 0.62 -6.94 17.62
CA THR A 191 1.28 -6.36 18.80
C THR A 191 2.54 -5.59 18.42
N ALA A 192 3.38 -6.15 17.54
CA ALA A 192 4.57 -5.47 17.03
C ALA A 192 4.22 -4.19 16.24
N LEU A 193 3.21 -4.27 15.37
CA LEU A 193 2.72 -3.15 14.57
C LEU A 193 2.24 -1.99 15.46
N VAL A 194 1.34 -2.26 16.42
CA VAL A 194 0.78 -1.20 17.28
C VAL A 194 1.80 -0.64 18.26
N SER A 195 2.75 -1.46 18.72
CA SER A 195 3.80 -1.02 19.65
C SER A 195 4.79 -0.05 19.00
N SER A 196 5.03 -0.18 17.70
CA SER A 196 5.92 0.69 16.95
C SER A 196 5.21 1.86 16.24
N ALA A 197 3.87 1.89 16.23
CA ALA A 197 3.07 2.87 15.46
C ALA A 197 3.49 4.34 15.68
N SER A 198 3.88 4.71 16.91
CA SER A 198 4.34 6.07 17.25
C SER A 198 5.65 6.50 16.57
N GLN A 199 6.42 5.55 16.03
CA GLN A 199 7.72 5.78 15.37
C GLN A 199 7.56 6.00 13.87
N HIS A 200 6.45 5.54 13.29
CA HIS A 200 6.19 5.59 11.86
C HIS A 200 5.35 6.83 11.51
N ILE A 201 5.88 8.02 11.82
CA ILE A 201 5.20 9.28 11.53
C ILE A 201 5.44 9.65 10.05
N ARG A 202 4.39 10.10 9.35
CA ARG A 202 4.54 10.53 7.96
C ARG A 202 5.45 11.76 7.88
N MET A 203 6.45 11.69 7.02
CA MET A 203 7.37 12.79 6.71
C MET A 203 7.16 13.30 5.29
N ASP A 204 7.63 14.49 4.96
CA ASP A 204 7.82 14.88 3.57
C ASP A 204 9.22 14.49 3.06
N ARG A 205 9.56 14.93 1.84
CA ARG A 205 10.86 14.65 1.22
C ARG A 205 12.05 15.35 1.88
N HIS A 206 11.80 16.31 2.77
CA HIS A 206 12.82 17.02 3.54
C HIS A 206 12.95 16.43 4.95
N GLU A 207 12.35 15.26 5.18
CA GLU A 207 12.31 14.56 6.47
C GLU A 207 11.60 15.36 7.57
N GLU A 208 10.74 16.31 7.19
CA GLU A 208 9.92 17.05 8.14
C GLU A 208 8.62 16.30 8.43
N LEU A 209 8.25 16.23 9.71
CA LEU A 209 7.02 15.57 10.15
C LEU A 209 5.79 16.29 9.60
N LEU A 210 4.86 15.53 9.02
CA LEU A 210 3.60 16.06 8.52
C LEU A 210 2.51 16.01 9.59
N THR A 211 1.88 17.16 9.81
CA THR A 211 0.62 17.26 10.57
C THR A 211 -0.55 16.68 9.78
N GLY A 212 -1.64 16.34 10.47
CA GLY A 212 -2.88 15.91 9.82
C GLY A 212 -3.44 16.95 8.83
N MET A 213 -3.24 18.25 9.09
CA MET A 213 -3.66 19.32 8.19
C MET A 213 -2.83 19.34 6.89
N GLN A 214 -1.51 19.21 7.00
CA GLN A 214 -0.64 19.15 5.83
C GLN A 214 -0.90 17.88 5.01
N LEU A 215 -1.06 16.73 5.66
CA LEU A 215 -1.41 15.48 4.98
C LEU A 215 -2.75 15.59 4.26
N ALA A 216 -3.79 16.15 4.90
CA ALA A 216 -5.08 16.38 4.28
C ALA A 216 -5.00 17.31 3.06
N ALA A 217 -4.18 18.36 3.12
CA ALA A 217 -3.94 19.24 1.97
C ALA A 217 -3.29 18.48 0.81
N LYS A 218 -2.30 17.62 1.08
CA LYS A 218 -1.67 16.78 0.05
C LYS A 218 -2.66 15.77 -0.55
N ILE A 219 -3.50 15.12 0.26
CA ILE A 219 -4.58 14.24 -0.19
C ILE A 219 -5.53 14.99 -1.13
N LYS A 220 -5.94 16.20 -0.76
CA LYS A 220 -6.84 17.03 -1.57
C LYS A 220 -6.23 17.36 -2.93
N ASN A 221 -4.97 17.79 -2.93
CA ASN A 221 -4.24 18.11 -4.18
C ASN A 221 -4.14 16.90 -5.11
N LEU A 222 -3.76 15.74 -4.58
CA LEU A 222 -3.68 14.50 -5.36
C LEU A 222 -5.07 14.05 -5.87
N SER A 223 -6.10 14.17 -5.03
CA SER A 223 -7.48 13.86 -5.40
C SER A 223 -7.97 14.72 -6.56
N ASP A 224 -7.69 16.03 -6.53
CA ASP A 224 -8.12 16.95 -7.57
C ASP A 224 -7.42 16.67 -8.90
N VAL A 225 -6.16 16.27 -8.88
CA VAL A 225 -5.42 15.92 -10.11
C VAL A 225 -5.96 14.62 -10.72
N MET A 226 -6.27 13.63 -9.88
CA MET A 226 -6.94 12.41 -10.36
C MET A 226 -8.33 12.68 -10.94
N LYS A 227 -9.11 13.56 -10.33
CA LYS A 227 -10.44 13.96 -10.83
C LYS A 227 -10.37 14.68 -12.17
N LYS A 228 -9.28 15.42 -12.43
CA LYS A 228 -9.04 16.07 -13.74
C LYS A 228 -8.74 15.03 -14.83
N HIS A 229 -8.16 13.88 -14.46
CA HIS A 229 -7.73 12.83 -15.39
C HIS A 229 -8.56 11.55 -15.20
N ARG A 230 -9.89 11.67 -15.43
CA ARG A 230 -10.89 10.62 -15.15
C ARG A 230 -10.69 9.31 -15.90
N SER A 231 -9.90 9.27 -16.97
CA SER A 231 -9.67 8.06 -17.78
C SER A 231 -8.58 8.29 -18.82
N GLY A 232 -7.80 7.25 -19.14
CA GLY A 232 -7.09 7.18 -20.42
C GLY A 232 -5.56 7.04 -20.36
N PHE A 233 -4.98 6.58 -19.26
CA PHE A 233 -3.55 6.26 -19.25
C PHE A 233 -3.31 4.88 -19.89
N SER A 234 -2.58 4.84 -21.00
CA SER A 234 -2.22 3.57 -21.62
C SER A 234 -1.07 2.85 -20.90
N SER A 235 -0.38 3.54 -19.97
CA SER A 235 0.69 2.95 -19.16
C SER A 235 0.94 3.72 -17.84
N PRO A 236 1.58 3.09 -16.83
CA PRO A 236 2.11 3.75 -15.64
C PRO A 236 2.98 4.98 -15.96
N CYS A 237 3.84 4.89 -16.98
CA CYS A 237 4.69 6.01 -17.39
C CYS A 237 3.87 7.21 -17.91
N GLN A 238 2.82 6.97 -18.71
CA GLN A 238 1.95 8.06 -19.15
C GLN A 238 1.22 8.72 -17.99
N MET A 239 0.79 7.92 -17.02
CA MET A 239 0.18 8.42 -15.79
C MET A 239 1.14 9.34 -15.04
N ALA A 240 2.36 8.85 -14.79
CA ALA A 240 3.45 9.58 -14.16
C ALA A 240 3.77 10.92 -14.85
N ILE A 241 3.99 10.91 -16.17
CA ILE A 241 4.27 12.11 -16.98
C ILE A 241 3.13 13.13 -16.85
N THR A 242 1.89 12.66 -16.87
CA THR A 242 0.73 13.54 -16.81
C THR A 242 0.61 14.25 -15.47
N PHE A 243 0.85 13.55 -14.36
CA PHE A 243 0.89 14.16 -13.03
C PHE A 243 2.00 15.20 -12.90
N HIS A 244 3.19 14.92 -13.43
CA HIS A 244 4.31 15.84 -13.44
C HIS A 244 3.99 17.12 -14.23
N ASN A 245 3.55 16.97 -15.48
CA ASN A 245 3.22 18.10 -16.36
C ASN A 245 2.12 19.00 -15.77
N GLN A 246 1.11 18.41 -15.13
CA GLN A 246 0.03 19.17 -14.49
C GLN A 246 0.56 20.08 -13.37
N ARG A 247 1.51 19.60 -12.55
CA ARG A 247 2.14 20.46 -11.52
C ARG A 247 2.93 21.60 -12.15
N VAL A 248 3.73 21.31 -13.18
CA VAL A 248 4.53 22.34 -13.86
C VAL A 248 3.62 23.46 -14.37
N LEU A 249 2.50 23.09 -15.02
CA LEU A 249 1.49 24.05 -15.48
C LEU A 249 0.86 24.84 -14.32
N ASP A 250 0.51 24.18 -13.21
CA ASP A 250 -0.06 24.85 -12.05
C ASP A 250 0.95 25.80 -11.37
N SER A 251 2.25 25.48 -11.40
CA SER A 251 3.31 26.40 -10.94
C SER A 251 3.44 27.61 -11.84
N ALA A 252 3.57 27.39 -13.15
CA ALA A 252 3.68 28.48 -14.12
C ALA A 252 2.47 29.44 -14.06
N ARG A 253 1.25 28.91 -13.84
CA ARG A 253 0.04 29.72 -13.63
C ARG A 253 0.10 30.57 -12.36
N ARG A 254 0.65 30.03 -11.26
CA ARG A 254 0.84 30.80 -10.02
C ARG A 254 1.87 31.90 -10.21
N ASP A 255 3.02 31.58 -10.81
CA ASP A 255 4.10 32.54 -11.05
C ASP A 255 3.62 33.69 -11.95
N HIS A 256 2.88 33.36 -13.01
CA HIS A 256 2.23 34.35 -13.87
C HIS A 256 1.20 35.21 -13.11
N ALA A 257 0.42 34.62 -12.21
CA ALA A 257 -0.55 35.37 -11.40
C ALA A 257 0.12 36.31 -10.39
N VAL A 258 1.29 35.94 -9.84
CA VAL A 258 2.11 36.82 -8.99
C VAL A 258 2.66 37.97 -9.81
N PHE A 259 3.25 37.67 -10.97
CA PHE A 259 3.76 38.69 -11.90
C PHE A 259 2.69 39.72 -12.30
N LEU A 260 1.45 39.28 -12.53
CA LEU A 260 0.33 40.18 -12.84
C LEU A 260 -0.13 41.04 -11.65
N ARG A 261 0.18 40.66 -10.41
CA ARG A 261 -0.14 41.45 -9.19
C ARG A 261 0.94 42.45 -8.82
N GLU A 262 2.16 42.24 -9.31
CA GLU A 262 3.31 43.13 -9.11
C GLU A 262 3.39 44.26 -10.16
N LYS A 263 2.47 44.27 -11.12
CA LYS A 263 2.24 45.37 -12.08
C LYS A 263 1.03 46.20 -11.68
#